data_AF-F3UT79-F1
#
_entry.id   AF-F3UT79-F1
#
_cell.length_a   1.000
_cell.length_b   1.000
_cell.length_c   1.000
_cell.angle_alpha   90.00
_cell.angle_beta   90.00
_cell.angle_gamma   90.00
#
_symmetry.space_group_name_H-M   'P 1'
#
loop_
_entity.id
_entity.type
_entity.pdbx_description
1 polymer ?
#
loop_
_entity_poly.entity_id
_entity_poly.type
_entity_poly.pdbx_seq_one_letter_code
_entity_poly.pdbx_strand_id
1 'polypeptide(L)'
;MDVLDAGTHKEIIAKLDYPAPKCPHCQGQMAKYDFQKESKIPYLECAGYKTLIRLKKRRFRCKVCGKMAVAETSLVKKNHQISIIVK
;
A
#
# COMPACT_ATOMS: atom_id res chain seq x y z
N MET A 1 -9.10 -11.07 -4.19
CA MET A 1 -8.88 -9.74 -4.78
C MET A 1 -10.26 -9.18 -5.02
N ASP A 2 -10.60 -8.06 -4.40
CA ASP A 2 -11.91 -7.45 -4.58
C ASP A 2 -11.82 -6.47 -5.75
N VAL A 3 -12.75 -6.56 -6.70
CA VAL A 3 -12.80 -5.68 -7.86
C VAL A 3 -14.06 -4.83 -7.77
N LEU A 4 -13.89 -3.52 -7.81
CA LEU A 4 -14.97 -2.54 -7.88
C LEU A 4 -15.06 -2.03 -9.31
N ASP A 5 -16.25 -2.05 -9.89
CA ASP A 5 -16.52 -1.38 -11.16
C ASP A 5 -17.06 0.03 -10.89
N ALA A 6 -16.30 1.05 -11.27
CA ALA A 6 -16.70 2.45 -11.12
C ALA A 6 -17.35 3.02 -12.40
N GLY A 7 -17.69 2.15 -13.37
CA GLY A 7 -18.28 2.48 -14.67
C GLY A 7 -17.25 3.02 -15.68
N THR A 8 -16.44 3.99 -15.27
CA THR A 8 -15.37 4.59 -16.11
C THR A 8 -14.04 3.85 -16.02
N HIS A 9 -13.82 3.11 -14.93
CA HIS A 9 -12.61 2.38 -14.65
C HIS A 9 -12.90 1.24 -13.66
N LYS A 10 -12.05 0.21 -13.67
CA LYS A 10 -12.10 -0.87 -12.68
C LYS A 10 -11.07 -0.62 -11.60
N GLU A 11 -11.43 -0.82 -10.35
CA GLU A 11 -10.54 -0.67 -9.21
C GLU A 11 -10.31 -2.02 -8.54
N ILE A 12 -9.06 -2.49 -8.54
CA ILE A 12 -8.64 -3.69 -7.83
C ILE A 12 -8.21 -3.27 -6.42
N ILE A 13 -8.91 -3.74 -5.40
CA ILE A 13 -8.59 -3.46 -4.01
C ILE A 13 -7.56 -4.48 -3.53
N ALA A 14 -6.40 -3.98 -3.11
CA ALA A 14 -5.30 -4.75 -2.60
C ALA A 14 -4.88 -4.27 -1.20
N LYS A 15 -4.69 -5.21 -0.28
CA LYS A 15 -4.15 -4.95 1.06
C LYS A 15 -2.81 -5.66 1.17
N LEU A 16 -1.76 -4.90 1.46
CA LEU A 16 -0.43 -5.42 1.76
C LEU A 16 -0.29 -5.52 3.28
N ASP A 17 -0.50 -6.72 3.81
CA ASP A 17 -0.39 -7.04 5.23
C ASP A 17 0.41 -8.33 5.41
N TYR A 18 1.37 -8.33 6.33
CA TYR A 18 2.20 -9.49 6.67
C TYR A 18 2.60 -9.42 8.15
N PRO A 19 3.12 -10.52 8.74
CA PRO A 19 3.55 -10.53 10.15
C PRO A 19 4.57 -9.43 10.44
N ALA A 20 4.51 -8.85 11.63
CA ALA A 20 5.36 -7.71 11.97
C ALA A 20 6.84 -8.12 11.95
N PRO A 21 7.70 -7.45 11.16
CA PRO A 21 9.13 -7.74 11.15
C PRO A 21 9.80 -7.23 12.43
N LYS A 22 11.08 -7.55 12.62
CA LYS A 22 11.90 -6.90 13.65
C LYS A 22 12.17 -5.45 13.27
N CYS A 23 12.33 -4.58 14.27
CA CYS A 23 12.66 -3.19 14.04
C CYS A 23 14.04 -3.07 13.37
N PRO A 24 14.17 -2.36 12.23
CA PRO A 24 15.46 -2.22 11.55
C PRO A 24 16.48 -1.40 12.35
N HIS A 25 16.02 -0.62 13.34
CA HIS A 25 16.88 0.27 14.11
C HIS A 25 17.39 -0.34 15.43
N CYS A 26 16.54 -1.05 16.17
CA CYS A 26 16.90 -1.60 17.48
C CYS A 26 16.66 -3.11 17.59
N GLN A 27 16.30 -3.78 16.50
CA GLN A 27 15.92 -5.20 16.44
C GLN A 27 14.76 -5.64 17.37
N GLY A 28 14.14 -4.68 18.07
CA GLY A 28 13.00 -4.94 18.95
C GLY A 28 11.75 -5.40 18.20
N GLN A 29 10.82 -6.01 18.94
CA GLN A 29 9.55 -6.49 18.38
C GLN A 29 8.69 -5.33 17.86
N MET A 30 8.18 -5.47 16.64
CA MET A 30 7.17 -4.57 16.10
C MET A 30 5.77 -5.17 16.25
N ALA A 31 4.78 -4.31 16.34
CA ALA A 31 3.37 -4.69 16.28
C ALA A 31 2.73 -4.13 15.00
N LYS A 32 1.71 -4.83 14.50
CA LYS A 32 0.80 -4.23 13.52
C LYS A 32 0.13 -3.03 14.17
N TYR A 33 0.14 -1.91 13.46
CA TYR A 33 -0.53 -0.69 13.88
C TYR A 33 -1.79 -0.55 13.01
N ASP A 34 -1.88 0.51 12.22
CA ASP A 34 -2.96 0.75 11.28
C ASP A 34 -2.51 0.57 9.83
N PHE A 35 -3.37 0.94 8.88
CA PHE A 35 -3.02 1.02 7.48
C PHE A 35 -2.71 2.45 7.08
N GLN A 36 -1.82 2.61 6.10
CA GLN A 36 -1.67 3.87 5.40
C GLN A 36 -2.93 4.21 4.60
N LYS A 37 -3.13 5.50 4.32
CA LYS A 37 -4.08 5.97 3.31
C LYS A 37 -3.90 5.20 2.00
N GLU A 38 -5.02 4.83 1.38
CA GLU A 38 -5.05 4.17 0.08
C GLU A 38 -4.27 4.96 -0.97
N SER A 39 -3.43 4.26 -1.73
CA SER A 39 -2.78 4.78 -2.92
C SER A 39 -3.45 4.19 -4.15
N LYS A 40 -3.73 5.02 -5.16
CA LYS A 40 -4.23 4.57 -6.47
C LYS A 40 -3.06 4.43 -7.44
N ILE A 41 -2.92 3.25 -8.04
CA ILE A 41 -1.82 2.92 -8.95
C ILE A 41 -2.42 2.50 -10.29
N PRO A 42 -2.14 3.19 -11.40
CA PRO A 42 -2.57 2.71 -12.70
C PRO A 42 -1.85 1.39 -13.02
N TYR A 43 -2.59 0.36 -13.43
CA TYR A 43 -2.02 -0.97 -13.70
C TYR A 43 -2.00 -1.30 -15.19
N LEU A 44 -3.16 -1.22 -15.85
CA LEU A 44 -3.28 -1.50 -17.28
C LEU A 44 -4.52 -0.80 -17.84
N GLU A 45 -4.42 -0.26 -19.06
CA GLU A 45 -5.56 0.15 -19.87
C GLU A 45 -5.83 -0.95 -20.90
N CYS A 46 -6.97 -1.64 -20.82
CA CYS A 46 -7.35 -2.65 -21.80
C CYS A 46 -8.69 -2.24 -22.43
N ALA A 47 -8.72 -2.15 -23.77
CA ALA A 47 -9.93 -1.82 -24.54
C ALA A 47 -10.68 -0.55 -24.08
N GLY A 48 -9.94 0.49 -23.65
CA GLY A 48 -10.51 1.76 -23.18
C GLY A 48 -10.93 1.79 -21.71
N TYR A 49 -10.90 0.65 -21.01
CA TYR A 49 -11.15 0.59 -19.57
C TYR A 49 -9.84 0.73 -18.78
N LYS A 50 -9.72 1.83 -18.03
CA LYS A 50 -8.60 2.04 -17.11
C LYS A 50 -8.75 1.10 -15.92
N THR A 51 -7.68 0.39 -15.55
CA THR A 51 -7.64 -0.39 -14.31
C THR A 51 -6.70 0.27 -13.30
N LEU A 52 -7.23 0.58 -12.12
CA LEU A 52 -6.48 1.15 -11.00
C LEU A 52 -6.37 0.13 -9.87
N ILE A 53 -5.21 0.04 -9.23
CA ILE A 53 -5.04 -0.71 -7.98
C ILE A 53 -5.17 0.26 -6.82
N ARG A 54 -6.14 0.01 -5.93
CA ARG A 54 -6.22 0.65 -4.61
C ARG A 54 -5.41 -0.15 -3.62
N LEU A 55 -4.21 0.32 -3.31
CA LEU A 55 -3.30 -0.35 -2.40
C LEU A 55 -3.34 0.28 -0.99
N LYS A 56 -3.73 -0.51 0.02
CA LYS A 56 -3.53 -0.21 1.45
C LYS A 56 -2.29 -0.93 1.96
N LYS A 57 -1.32 -0.20 2.48
CA LYS A 57 -0.09 -0.78 3.09
C LYS A 57 -0.20 -0.80 4.60
N ARG A 58 0.15 -1.94 5.23
CA ARG A 58 0.21 -2.05 6.69
C ARG A 58 1.35 -1.18 7.25
N ARG A 59 1.09 -0.47 8.36
CA ARG A 59 2.11 0.18 9.18
C ARG A 59 2.43 -0.68 10.40
N PHE A 60 3.69 -0.66 10.80
CA PHE A 60 4.21 -1.34 11.96
C PHE A 60 4.82 -0.32 12.91
N ARG A 61 4.58 -0.49 14.22
CA ARG A 61 5.18 0.35 15.26
C ARG A 61 6.08 -0.50 16.14
N CYS A 62 7.32 -0.07 16.33
CA CYS A 62 8.23 -0.72 17.28
C CYS A 62 7.75 -0.46 18.72
N LYS A 63 7.64 -1.52 19.53
CA LYS A 63 7.27 -1.37 20.95
C LYS A 63 8.39 -0.78 21.81
N VAL A 64 9.64 -0.87 21.36
CA VAL A 64 10.83 -0.44 22.12
C VAL A 64 11.17 1.03 21.81
N CYS A 65 11.44 1.37 20.55
CA CYS A 65 11.87 2.71 20.16
C CYS A 65 10.76 3.60 19.57
N GLY A 66 9.53 3.08 19.44
CA GLY A 66 8.39 3.83 18.90
C GLY A 66 8.43 4.10 17.39
N LYS A 67 9.53 3.77 16.69
CA LYS A 67 9.70 4.02 15.25
C LYS A 67 8.69 3.24 14.41
N MET A 68 8.26 3.88 13.33
CA MET A 68 7.31 3.33 12.37
C MET A 68 8.02 2.74 11.16
N ALA A 69 7.52 1.61 10.67
CA ALA A 69 7.85 1.06 9.36
C ALA A 69 6.57 0.82 8.55
N VAL A 70 6.68 0.88 7.23
CA VAL A 70 5.56 0.62 6.31
C VAL A 70 5.90 -0.63 5.51
N ALA A 71 4.88 -1.45 5.23
CA ALA A 71 5.01 -2.61 4.38
C ALA A 71 5.58 -2.24 3.00
N GLU A 72 6.70 -2.86 2.62
CA GLU A 72 7.40 -2.57 1.37
C GLU A 72 6.84 -3.42 0.21
N THR A 73 6.82 -2.86 -1.01
CA THR A 73 6.35 -3.52 -2.24
C THR A 73 7.10 -2.97 -3.43
N SER A 74 7.30 -3.79 -4.47
CA SER A 74 7.90 -3.37 -5.74
C SER A 74 7.01 -2.42 -6.55
N LEU A 75 5.70 -2.38 -6.28
CA LEU A 75 4.76 -1.53 -7.01
C LEU A 75 5.00 -0.02 -6.79
N VAL A 76 5.53 0.36 -5.63
CA VAL A 76 5.79 1.76 -5.29
C VAL A 76 7.04 1.87 -4.43
N LYS A 77 7.99 2.71 -4.85
CA LYS A 77 9.21 3.00 -4.08
C LYS A 77 8.90 3.50 -2.66
N LYS A 78 9.80 3.20 -1.73
CA LYS A 78 9.74 3.69 -0.35
C LYS A 78 9.68 5.22 -0.33
N ASN A 79 8.86 5.79 0.56
CA ASN A 79 8.63 7.24 0.70
C ASN A 79 8.06 7.95 -0.54
N HIS A 80 7.54 7.22 -1.53
CA HIS A 80 6.85 7.80 -2.66
C HIS A 80 5.35 7.56 -2.53
N GLN A 81 4.57 8.61 -2.78
CA GLN A 81 3.14 8.50 -3.04
C GLN A 81 2.93 8.64 -4.53
N ILE A 82 2.04 7.83 -5.10
CA ILE A 82 1.60 8.04 -6.47
C ILE A 82 0.53 9.13 -6.41
N SER A 83 0.98 10.38 -6.59
CA SER A 83 0.08 11.49 -6.89
C SER A 83 -0.42 11.26 -8.31
N ILE A 84 -1.72 11.04 -8.44
CA ILE A 84 -2.34 10.86 -9.75
C ILE A 84 -2.19 12.19 -10.50
N ILE A 85 -1.32 12.25 -11.51
CA ILE A 85 -1.48 13.20 -12.60
C ILE A 85 -2.07 12.38 -13.74
N VAL A 86 -3.40 12.26 -13.74
CA VAL A 86 -4.12 11.88 -14.96
C VAL A 86 -4.05 13.11 -15.85
N LYS A 87 -3.26 13.06 -16.92
CA LYS A 87 -3.51 13.92 -18.09
C LYS A 87 -4.54 13.24 -18.97
#